data_AF-A0AB33EHC7-F1
#
_entry.id   AF-A0AB33EHC7-F1
#
_cell.length_a   1.000
_cell.length_b   1.000
_cell.length_c   1.000
_cell.angle_alpha   90.00
_cell.angle_beta   90.00
_cell.angle_gamma   90.00
#
_symmetry.space_group_name_H-M   'P 1'
#
loop_
_entity.id
_entity.type
_entity.pdbx_description
1 polymer ?
#
loop_
_entity_poly.entity_id
_entity_poly.type
_entity_poly.pdbx_seq_one_letter_code
_entity_poly.pdbx_strand_id
1 'polypeptide(L)'
;MKMLLMVEFPHEPFNAFVRSGKVGEIMNRILDTIKPEAAYFTEQDGMRGGIFLIDVVDPSEIPGYAEPFFLNFQANCKFRVVMNPQDLQNAGLEELGKAWA
;
A
#
# COMPACT_ATOMS: atom_id res chain seq x y z
N MET A 1 2.46 7.81 -11.45
CA MET A 1 1.06 7.94 -10.96
C MET A 1 1.06 7.59 -9.50
N LYS A 2 0.51 8.46 -8.65
CA LYS A 2 0.45 8.19 -7.22
C LYS A 2 -0.56 7.08 -6.93
N MET A 3 -0.16 6.13 -6.12
CA MET A 3 -1.03 5.07 -5.62
C MET A 3 -0.87 4.91 -4.11
N LEU A 4 -1.97 4.59 -3.44
CA LEU A 4 -1.96 4.13 -2.07
C LEU A 4 -1.85 2.59 -2.09
N LEU A 5 -0.77 2.07 -1.53
CA LEU A 5 -0.62 0.65 -1.22
C LEU A 5 -0.98 0.43 0.25
N MET A 6 -2.07 -0.29 0.48
CA MET A 6 -2.46 -0.77 1.80
C MET A 6 -2.08 -2.24 1.93
N VAL A 7 -1.29 -2.55 2.96
CA VAL A 7 -0.81 -3.90 3.24
C VAL A 7 -1.41 -4.38 4.55
N GLU A 8 -2.04 -5.54 4.53
CA GLU A 8 -2.63 -6.19 5.70
C GLU A 8 -1.80 -7.44 6.01
N PHE A 9 -1.17 -7.47 7.18
CA PHE A 9 -0.28 -8.55 7.59
C PHE A 9 -1.06 -9.60 8.39
N PRO A 10 -1.15 -10.86 7.92
CA PRO A 10 -1.83 -11.91 8.67
C PRO A 10 -1.09 -12.16 9.98
N HIS A 11 -1.81 -12.69 10.99
CA HIS A 11 -1.18 -13.01 12.27
C HIS A 11 0.00 -13.97 12.15
N GLU A 12 -0.14 -14.99 11.29
CA GLU A 12 0.97 -15.86 10.88
C GLU A 12 1.16 -15.76 9.37
N PRO A 13 2.41 -15.73 8.88
CA PRO A 13 3.67 -15.97 9.60
C PRO A 13 4.25 -14.75 10.34
N PHE A 14 3.57 -13.61 10.38
CA PHE A 14 4.14 -12.38 10.92
C PHE A 14 4.56 -12.51 12.41
N ASN A 15 3.74 -13.13 13.25
CA ASN A 15 4.06 -13.39 14.66
C ASN A 15 5.31 -14.27 14.82
N ALA A 16 5.55 -15.24 13.94
CA ALA A 16 6.78 -16.04 13.97
C ALA A 16 8.02 -15.17 13.73
N PHE A 17 7.96 -14.20 12.82
CA PHE A 17 9.05 -13.25 12.59
C PHE A 17 9.24 -12.26 13.74
N VAL A 18 8.14 -11.85 14.39
CA VAL A 18 8.21 -11.02 15.61
C VAL A 18 8.91 -11.80 16.73
N ARG A 19 8.46 -13.03 17.00
CA ARG A 19 9.03 -13.88 18.07
C ARG A 19 10.48 -14.24 17.84
N SER A 20 10.89 -14.42 16.59
CA SER A 20 12.29 -14.71 16.23
C SER A 20 13.18 -13.47 16.13
N GLY A 21 12.62 -12.26 16.29
CA GLY A 21 13.37 -11.00 16.19
C GLY A 21 13.76 -10.57 14.77
N LYS A 22 13.30 -11.28 13.73
CA LYS A 22 13.68 -11.04 12.32
C LYS A 22 12.79 -10.03 11.60
N VAL A 23 11.61 -9.72 12.14
CA VAL A 23 10.61 -8.87 11.46
C VAL A 23 11.15 -7.48 11.09
N GLY A 24 11.96 -6.86 11.95
CA GLY A 24 12.50 -5.51 11.70
C GLY A 24 13.48 -5.47 10.53
N GLU A 25 14.37 -6.47 10.42
CA GLU A 25 15.32 -6.59 9.31
C GLU A 25 14.57 -6.75 7.98
N ILE A 26 13.57 -7.64 7.95
CA ILE A 26 12.78 -7.91 6.75
C ILE A 26 12.00 -6.65 6.34
N MET A 27 11.32 -5.99 7.29
CA MET A 27 10.57 -4.76 7.03
C MET A 27 11.47 -3.63 6.51
N ASN A 28 12.65 -3.42 7.11
CA ASN A 28 13.62 -2.42 6.63
C ASN A 28 14.04 -2.70 5.19
N ARG A 29 14.38 -3.96 4.86
CA ARG A 29 14.73 -4.35 3.49
C ARG A 29 13.61 -4.07 2.50
N ILE A 30 12.35 -4.31 2.89
CA ILE A 30 11.19 -4.01 2.04
C ILE A 30 11.08 -2.50 1.81
N LEU A 31 11.14 -1.68 2.86
CA LEU A 31 11.05 -0.22 2.76
C LEU A 31 12.18 0.37 1.90
N ASP A 32 13.41 -0.14 2.04
CA ASP A 32 14.55 0.26 1.22
C ASP A 32 14.39 -0.13 -0.25
N THR A 33 13.65 -1.21 -0.53
CA THR A 33 13.37 -1.68 -1.89
C THR A 33 12.29 -0.82 -2.54
N ILE A 34 11.15 -0.63 -1.86
CA ILE A 34 9.97 0.01 -2.46
C ILE A 34 9.98 1.54 -2.35
N LYS A 35 10.79 2.10 -1.43
CA LYS A 35 11.03 3.55 -1.24
C LYS A 35 9.75 4.39 -1.33
N PRO A 36 8.79 4.18 -0.42
CA PRO A 36 7.54 4.93 -0.47
C PRO A 36 7.80 6.40 -0.13
N GLU A 37 7.02 7.31 -0.71
CA GLU A 37 7.06 8.74 -0.41
C GLU A 37 6.64 9.03 1.03
N ALA A 38 5.67 8.25 1.53
CA ALA A 38 5.26 8.25 2.91
C ALA A 38 4.92 6.84 3.36
N ALA A 39 5.25 6.51 4.60
CA ALA A 39 4.96 5.22 5.22
C ALA A 39 4.30 5.44 6.59
N TYR A 40 3.14 4.82 6.77
CA TYR A 40 2.42 4.80 8.03
C TYR A 40 2.09 3.35 8.40
N PHE A 41 2.06 3.07 9.69
CA PHE A 41 1.71 1.76 10.23
C PHE A 41 0.54 1.92 11.19
N THR A 42 -0.42 1.03 11.08
CA THR A 42 -1.67 1.09 11.85
C THR A 42 -2.23 -0.31 12.05
N GLU A 43 -3.33 -0.41 12.76
CA GLU A 43 -4.22 -1.57 12.74
C GLU A 43 -5.18 -1.45 11.52
N GLN A 44 -5.46 -2.57 10.86
CA GLN A 44 -6.45 -2.73 9.79
C GLN A 44 -7.22 -4.04 9.99
N ASP A 45 -8.54 -3.95 10.22
CA ASP A 45 -9.47 -5.09 10.32
C ASP A 45 -9.03 -6.20 11.30
N GLY A 46 -8.54 -5.80 12.48
CA GLY A 46 -7.97 -6.66 13.53
C GLY A 46 -6.51 -7.07 13.29
N MET A 47 -5.88 -6.64 12.21
CA MET A 47 -4.54 -7.06 11.80
C MET A 47 -3.53 -5.91 11.82
N ARG A 48 -2.23 -6.23 11.75
CA ARG A 48 -1.23 -5.17 11.54
C ARG A 48 -1.37 -4.69 10.10
N GLY A 49 -1.19 -3.40 9.89
CA GLY A 49 -1.36 -2.75 8.60
C GLY A 49 -0.22 -1.79 8.27
N GLY A 50 0.12 -1.73 6.99
CA GLY A 50 0.99 -0.72 6.38
C GLY A 50 0.21 0.12 5.38
N ILE A 51 0.47 1.42 5.35
CA ILE A 51 -0.09 2.36 4.37
C ILE A 51 1.09 3.11 3.74
N PHE A 52 1.25 2.92 2.43
CA PHE A 52 2.38 3.46 1.69
C PHE A 52 1.87 4.30 0.52
N LEU A 53 2.36 5.54 0.41
CA LEU A 53 2.19 6.35 -0.78
C LEU A 53 3.35 6.04 -1.74
N ILE A 54 3.05 5.49 -2.91
CA ILE A 54 4.05 5.08 -3.91
C ILE A 54 3.81 5.80 -5.23
N ASP A 55 4.86 5.92 -6.05
CA ASP A 55 4.78 6.46 -7.39
C ASP A 55 5.01 5.35 -8.43
N VAL A 56 3.93 4.96 -9.09
CA VAL A 56 3.94 3.89 -10.10
C VAL A 56 4.03 4.52 -11.48
N VAL A 57 5.16 4.34 -12.15
CA VAL A 57 5.40 4.92 -13.49
C VAL A 57 4.76 4.06 -14.56
N ASP A 58 4.86 2.73 -14.42
CA ASP A 58 4.30 1.74 -15.35
C ASP A 58 3.50 0.67 -14.59
N PRO A 59 2.36 0.16 -15.12
CA PRO A 59 1.58 -0.88 -14.46
C PRO A 59 2.36 -2.17 -14.13
N SER A 60 3.44 -2.47 -14.86
CA SER A 60 4.31 -3.63 -14.59
C SER A 60 5.14 -3.49 -13.31
N GLU A 61 5.20 -2.32 -12.68
CA GLU A 61 5.91 -2.11 -11.41
C GLU A 61 5.11 -2.64 -10.21
N ILE A 62 3.79 -2.87 -10.35
CA ILE A 62 2.90 -3.30 -9.25
C ILE A 62 3.44 -4.52 -8.48
N PRO A 63 3.90 -5.62 -9.14
CA PRO A 63 4.51 -6.74 -8.45
C PRO A 63 5.77 -6.36 -7.66
N GLY A 64 6.58 -5.41 -8.15
CA GLY A 64 7.76 -4.93 -7.44
C GLY A 64 7.44 -4.31 -6.07
N TYR A 65 6.25 -3.71 -5.95
CA TYR A 65 5.74 -3.18 -4.69
C TYR A 65 5.09 -4.26 -3.81
N ALA A 66 4.40 -5.25 -4.39
CA ALA A 66 3.59 -6.22 -3.65
C ALA A 66 4.35 -7.49 -3.23
N GLU A 67 5.15 -8.07 -4.14
CA GLU A 67 5.87 -9.33 -3.93
C GLU A 67 6.73 -9.36 -2.66
N PRO A 68 7.43 -8.29 -2.27
CA PRO A 68 8.19 -8.30 -1.02
C PRO A 68 7.31 -8.59 0.19
N PHE A 69 6.05 -8.13 0.21
CA PHE A 69 5.10 -8.42 1.28
C PHE A 69 4.47 -9.81 1.15
N PHE A 70 4.15 -10.24 -0.07
CA PHE A 70 3.60 -11.58 -0.34
C PHE A 70 4.56 -12.69 0.08
N LEU A 71 5.80 -12.62 -0.41
CA LEU A 71 6.77 -13.70 -0.23
C LEU A 71 7.32 -13.77 1.19
N ASN A 72 7.46 -12.63 1.87
CA ASN A 72 7.98 -12.62 3.24
C ASN A 72 6.91 -12.84 4.30
N PHE A 73 5.69 -12.32 4.10
CA PHE A 73 4.67 -12.27 5.14
C PHE A 73 3.31 -12.86 4.77
N GLN A 74 3.12 -13.34 3.54
CA GLN A 74 1.81 -13.76 3.03
C GLN A 74 0.74 -12.67 3.21
N ALA A 75 1.16 -11.40 3.12
CA ALA A 75 0.30 -10.26 3.34
C ALA A 75 -0.68 -10.03 2.18
N ASN A 76 -1.80 -9.36 2.45
CA ASN A 76 -2.71 -8.90 1.41
C ASN A 76 -2.33 -7.47 1.00
N CYS A 77 -2.16 -7.22 -0.30
CA CYS A 77 -1.87 -5.88 -0.83
C CYS A 77 -3.07 -5.34 -1.61
N LYS A 78 -3.55 -4.15 -1.23
CA LYS A 78 -4.66 -3.44 -1.88
C LYS A 78 -4.11 -2.13 -2.46
N PHE A 79 -4.21 -1.97 -3.78
CA PHE A 79 -3.77 -0.76 -4.48
C PHE A 79 -4.96 0.15 -4.76
N ARG A 80 -4.79 1.46 -4.57
CA ARG A 80 -5.79 2.49 -4.89
C ARG A 80 -5.12 3.62 -5.65
N VAL A 81 -5.67 4.02 -6.78
CA VAL A 81 -5.27 5.28 -7.43
C VAL A 81 -5.67 6.42 -6.49
N VAL A 82 -4.78 7.38 -6.29
CA VAL A 82 -5.09 8.57 -5.48
C VAL A 82 -5.17 9.81 -6.37
N MET A 83 -6.12 10.68 -6.04
CA MET A 83 -6.27 12.00 -6.64
C MET A 83 -5.79 13.04 -5.62
N ASN A 84 -4.95 13.96 -6.07
CA ASN A 84 -4.65 15.16 -5.31
C ASN A 84 -5.79 16.20 -5.47
N PRO A 85 -5.76 17.35 -4.77
CA PRO A 85 -6.80 18.37 -4.92
C PRO A 85 -6.97 18.91 -6.35
N GLN A 86 -5.89 19.03 -7.13
CA GLN A 86 -5.95 19.48 -8.52
C GLN A 86 -6.61 18.43 -9.43
N ASP A 87 -6.32 17.15 -9.24
CA ASP A 87 -6.97 16.05 -9.96
C ASP A 87 -8.47 16.03 -9.67
N LEU A 88 -8.86 16.24 -8.41
CA LEU A 88 -10.26 16.31 -7.98
C LEU A 88 -11.00 17.50 -8.63
N GLN A 89 -10.37 18.67 -8.71
CA GLN A 89 -10.95 19.84 -9.41
C GLN A 89 -11.19 19.53 -10.89
N ASN A 90 -10.31 18.75 -11.51
CA ASN A 90 -10.42 18.37 -12.91
C ASN A 90 -11.42 17.22 -13.16
N ALA A 91 -11.97 16.61 -12.12
CA ALA A 91 -12.85 15.43 -12.24
C ALA A 91 -14.26 15.76 -12.78
N GLY A 92 -14.64 17.04 -12.88
CA GLY A 92 -15.91 17.45 -13.50
C GLY A 92 -17.16 16.95 -12.77
N LEU A 93 -17.10 16.83 -11.43
CA LEU A 93 -18.15 16.22 -10.61
C LEU A 93 -19.54 16.86 -10.80
N GLU A 94 -19.61 18.17 -11.01
CA GLU A 94 -20.87 18.90 -11.23
C GLU A 94 -21.55 18.47 -12.55
N GLU A 95 -20.79 18.36 -13.64
CA GLU A 95 -21.31 17.92 -14.94
C GLU A 95 -21.69 16.44 -14.92
N LEU A 96 -20.90 15.60 -14.25
CA LEU A 96 -21.25 14.21 -14.00
C LEU A 96 -22.58 14.13 -13.25
N GLY A 97 -22.78 14.91 -12.18
CA GLY A 97 -24.03 14.93 -11.42
C GLY A 97 -25.25 15.28 -12.27
N LYS A 98 -25.13 16.26 -13.18
CA LYS A 98 -26.21 16.65 -14.10
C LYS A 98 -26.61 15.53 -15.06
N ALA A 99 -25.67 14.68 -15.48
CA ALA A 99 -25.94 13.59 -16.41
C ALA A 99 -26.79 12.45 -15.82
N TRP A 100 -26.91 12.39 -14.48
CA TRP A 100 -27.62 11.33 -13.76
C TRP A 100 -28.75 11.85 -12.85
N ALA A 101 -29.10 13.13 -12.95
CA ALA A 101 -30.27 13.73 -12.29
C ALA A 101 -31.52 13.58 -13.16
#